data_AF-A0A2L0B4D8-F1
#
_entry.id   AF-A0A2L0B4D8-F1
#
_cell.length_a   1.000
_cell.length_b   1.000
_cell.length_c   1.000
_cell.angle_alpha   90.00
_cell.angle_beta   90.00
_cell.angle_gamma   90.00
#
_symmetry.space_group_name_H-M   'P 1'
#
loop_
_entity.id
_entity.type
_entity.pdbx_description
1 polymer ?
#
loop_
_entity_poly.entity_id
_entity_poly.type
_entity_poly.pdbx_seq_one_letter_code
_entity_poly.pdbx_strand_id
1 'polypeptide(L)'
;PRANPVLVKVLEDETQEAMVRHEAAEALGAIASPESLEILEKFKSDQVVEVAETCQIAIERIKFFDRKPGETKSPYDSVDPAPASQTKNVTELKETLLNENSPLFERYQAMFSLRNLNSKESVLALGAGLKSGSALFRHEVAFVLGQLQNENGIQFLKQSLEDPGENE
;
A
#
# COMPACT_ATOMS: atom_id res chain seq x y z
N PRO A 1 13.54 9.86 -12.23
CA PRO A 1 13.37 9.24 -13.57
C PRO A 1 14.55 8.40 -14.11
N ARG A 2 15.81 8.58 -13.69
CA ARG A 2 16.94 7.80 -14.23
C ARG A 2 16.84 6.28 -13.98
N ALA A 3 16.16 5.88 -12.92
CA ALA A 3 15.94 4.47 -12.58
C ALA A 3 14.83 3.81 -13.42
N ASN A 4 13.93 4.60 -14.03
CA ASN A 4 12.73 4.08 -14.69
C ASN A 4 13.02 3.01 -15.76
N PRO A 5 14.03 3.13 -16.64
CA PRO A 5 14.29 2.09 -17.63
C PRO A 5 14.60 0.72 -17.00
N VAL A 6 15.27 0.71 -15.84
CA VAL A 6 15.58 -0.54 -15.12
C VAL A 6 14.33 -1.08 -14.44
N LEU A 7 13.56 -0.21 -13.77
CA LEU A 7 12.32 -0.61 -13.09
C LEU A 7 11.27 -1.15 -14.07
N VAL A 8 11.12 -0.52 -15.25
CA VAL A 8 10.28 -1.01 -16.34
C VAL A 8 10.70 -2.43 -16.75
N LYS A 9 12.01 -2.64 -16.96
CA LYS A 9 12.52 -3.96 -17.33
C LYS A 9 12.23 -5.03 -16.27
N VAL A 10 12.32 -4.67 -14.98
CA VAL A 10 12.00 -5.59 -13.88
C VAL A 10 10.50 -5.91 -13.84
N LEU A 11 9.64 -4.90 -13.99
CA LEU A 11 8.18 -5.08 -14.01
C LEU A 11 7.72 -5.98 -15.17
N GLU A 12 8.35 -5.84 -16.35
CA GLU A 12 8.05 -6.63 -17.55
C GLU A 12 8.56 -8.08 -17.53
N ASP A 13 9.49 -8.41 -16.63
CA ASP A 13 10.07 -9.74 -16.57
C ASP A 13 9.14 -10.71 -15.86
N GLU A 14 8.27 -11.39 -16.61
CA GLU A 14 7.36 -12.41 -16.07
C GLU A 14 8.07 -13.64 -15.48
N THR A 15 9.39 -13.79 -15.71
CA THR A 15 10.19 -14.84 -15.06
C THR A 15 10.72 -14.43 -13.69
N GLN A 16 10.57 -13.15 -13.34
CA GLN A 16 10.96 -12.60 -12.05
C GLN A 16 9.89 -12.86 -10.98
N GLU A 17 10.32 -12.94 -9.72
CA GLU A 17 9.40 -13.11 -8.59
C GLU A 17 8.38 -11.97 -8.51
N ALA A 18 7.13 -12.32 -8.19
CA ALA A 18 6.02 -11.39 -8.00
C ALA A 18 6.39 -10.23 -7.06
N MET A 19 7.11 -10.56 -5.97
CA MET A 19 7.55 -9.56 -4.99
C MET A 19 8.49 -8.50 -5.61
N VAL A 20 9.49 -8.94 -6.35
CA VAL A 20 10.43 -8.03 -7.01
C VAL A 20 9.75 -7.17 -8.08
N ARG A 21 8.74 -7.72 -8.77
CA ARG A 21 7.94 -6.99 -9.76
C ARG A 21 7.06 -5.92 -9.12
N HIS A 22 6.40 -6.18 -7.99
CA HIS A 22 5.62 -5.13 -7.32
C HIS A 22 6.52 -4.00 -6.81
N GLU A 23 7.70 -4.30 -6.24
CA GLU A 23 8.63 -3.27 -5.76
C GLU A 23 9.05 -2.33 -6.90
N ALA A 24 9.23 -2.88 -8.10
CA ALA A 24 9.50 -2.07 -9.28
C ALA A 24 8.30 -1.16 -9.65
N ALA A 25 7.07 -1.68 -9.60
CA ALA A 25 5.87 -0.89 -9.84
C ALA A 25 5.64 0.20 -8.79
N GLU A 26 5.87 -0.11 -7.51
CA GLU A 26 5.77 0.84 -6.40
C GLU A 26 6.81 1.95 -6.54
N ALA A 27 8.06 1.60 -6.84
CA ALA A 27 9.12 2.57 -7.08
C ALA A 27 8.81 3.50 -8.28
N LEU A 28 8.21 2.98 -9.35
CA LEU A 28 7.74 3.81 -10.48
C LEU A 28 6.64 4.78 -10.02
N GLY A 29 5.69 4.31 -9.22
CA GLY A 29 4.66 5.13 -8.58
C GLY A 29 5.23 6.22 -7.67
N ALA A 30 6.25 5.88 -6.88
CA ALA A 30 6.95 6.78 -5.96
C ALA A 30 7.70 7.89 -6.71
N ILE A 31 8.45 7.54 -7.76
CA ILE A 31 9.16 8.49 -8.65
C ILE A 31 8.18 9.43 -9.36
N ALA A 32 6.96 8.95 -9.62
CA ALA A 32 5.86 9.71 -10.19
C ALA A 32 6.16 10.39 -11.54
N SER A 33 6.86 9.69 -12.43
CA SER A 33 7.14 10.17 -13.79
C SER A 33 5.95 9.87 -14.71
N PRO A 34 5.40 10.83 -15.47
CA PRO A 34 4.28 10.60 -16.39
C PRO A 34 4.52 9.48 -17.40
N GLU A 35 5.77 9.26 -17.83
CA GLU A 35 6.18 8.21 -18.75
C GLU A 35 5.97 6.80 -18.17
N SER A 36 5.83 6.68 -16.84
CA SER A 36 5.58 5.40 -16.18
C SER A 36 4.11 4.99 -16.27
N LEU A 37 3.20 5.91 -16.62
CA LEU A 37 1.77 5.59 -16.70
C LEU A 37 1.47 4.53 -17.75
N GLU A 38 2.16 4.56 -18.90
CA GLU A 38 1.95 3.57 -19.96
C GLU A 38 2.24 2.15 -19.47
N ILE A 39 3.40 1.95 -18.81
CA ILE A 39 3.79 0.64 -18.31
C ILE A 39 2.90 0.18 -17.16
N LEU A 40 2.55 1.09 -16.24
CA LEU A 40 1.70 0.73 -15.10
C LEU A 40 0.29 0.38 -15.59
N GLU A 41 -0.26 1.10 -16.57
CA GLU A 41 -1.58 0.80 -17.17
C GLU A 41 -1.57 -0.54 -17.93
N LYS A 42 -0.44 -0.95 -18.52
CA LYS A 42 -0.26 -2.28 -19.13
C LYS A 42 -0.39 -3.40 -18.08
N PHE A 43 0.14 -3.21 -16.88
CA PHE A 43 0.18 -4.24 -15.83
C PHE A 43 -0.88 -4.10 -14.73
N LYS A 44 -1.76 -3.09 -14.78
CA LYS A 44 -2.84 -2.91 -13.79
C LYS A 44 -3.84 -4.08 -13.69
N SER A 45 -3.82 -4.99 -14.66
CA SER A 45 -4.65 -6.20 -14.71
C SER A 45 -3.79 -7.45 -14.94
N ASP A 46 -2.54 -7.42 -14.44
CA ASP A 46 -1.66 -8.59 -14.40
C ASP A 46 -2.36 -9.77 -13.69
N GLN A 47 -1.97 -11.00 -14.05
CA GLN A 47 -2.50 -12.21 -13.41
C GLN A 47 -2.01 -12.36 -11.96
N VAL A 48 -0.87 -11.76 -11.65
CA VAL A 48 -0.31 -11.67 -10.30
C VAL A 48 -0.95 -10.47 -9.60
N VAL A 49 -1.75 -10.75 -8.57
CA VAL A 49 -2.57 -9.76 -7.86
C VAL A 49 -1.71 -8.65 -7.26
N GLU A 50 -0.57 -9.00 -6.67
CA GLU A 50 0.37 -8.06 -6.05
C GLU A 50 0.89 -7.03 -7.06
N VAL A 51 1.18 -7.49 -8.28
CA VAL A 51 1.65 -6.61 -9.36
C VAL A 51 0.51 -5.73 -9.87
N ALA A 52 -0.67 -6.32 -10.09
CA ALA A 52 -1.84 -5.62 -10.60
C ALA A 52 -2.30 -4.51 -9.64
N GLU A 53 -2.48 -4.84 -8.37
CA GLU A 53 -2.90 -3.90 -7.32
C GLU A 53 -1.87 -2.79 -7.11
N THR A 54 -0.58 -3.13 -7.08
CA THR A 54 0.49 -2.13 -6.95
C THR A 54 0.49 -1.15 -8.13
N CYS A 55 0.32 -1.65 -9.36
CA CYS A 55 0.20 -0.79 -10.54
C CYS A 55 -1.04 0.13 -10.45
N GLN A 56 -2.18 -0.37 -9.98
CA GLN A 56 -3.38 0.45 -9.77
C GLN A 56 -3.13 1.58 -8.76
N ILE A 57 -2.53 1.27 -7.61
CA ILE A 57 -2.20 2.27 -6.58
C ILE A 57 -1.19 3.28 -7.10
N ALA A 58 -0.14 2.82 -7.79
CA ALA A 58 0.89 3.69 -8.38
C ALA A 58 0.29 4.68 -9.39
N ILE A 59 -0.62 4.22 -10.25
CA ILE A 59 -1.35 5.07 -11.20
C ILE A 59 -2.17 6.13 -10.46
N GLU A 60 -2.96 5.73 -9.47
CA GLU A 60 -3.79 6.66 -8.70
C GLU A 60 -2.94 7.68 -7.93
N ARG A 61 -1.80 7.25 -7.37
CA ARG A 61 -0.82 8.13 -6.73
C ARG A 61 -0.31 9.20 -7.68
N ILE A 62 0.14 8.81 -8.88
CA ILE A 62 0.62 9.74 -9.91
C ILE A 62 -0.47 10.75 -10.27
N LYS A 63 -1.68 10.26 -10.58
CA LYS A 63 -2.83 11.10 -10.95
C LYS A 63 -3.26 12.03 -9.80
N PHE A 64 -3.16 11.59 -8.56
CA PHE A 64 -3.51 12.39 -7.38
C PHE A 64 -2.58 13.61 -7.26
N PHE A 65 -1.27 13.40 -7.29
CA PHE A 65 -0.29 14.47 -7.11
C PHE A 65 -0.13 15.37 -8.34
N ASP A 66 -0.46 14.88 -9.54
CA ASP A 66 -0.57 15.72 -10.74
C ASP A 66 -1.72 16.76 -10.59
N ARG A 67 -2.87 16.33 -10.05
CA ARG A 67 -4.03 17.22 -9.80
C ARG A 67 -3.87 18.09 -8.56
N LYS A 68 -3.15 17.61 -7.56
CA LYS A 68 -2.90 18.30 -6.29
C LYS A 68 -1.41 18.32 -6.00
N PRO A 69 -0.67 19.26 -6.64
CA PRO A 69 0.76 19.39 -6.42
C PRO A 69 1.03 19.74 -4.95
N GLY A 70 1.86 18.94 -4.30
CA GLY A 70 2.25 19.12 -2.91
C GLY A 70 2.76 17.81 -2.31
N GLU A 71 3.77 17.89 -1.46
CA GLU A 71 4.22 16.72 -0.71
C GLU A 71 3.31 16.48 0.49
N THR A 72 2.72 15.29 0.58
CA THR A 72 2.25 14.78 1.88
C THR A 72 3.45 14.21 2.60
N LYS A 73 4.12 15.03 3.42
CA LYS A 73 5.22 14.53 4.25
C LYS A 73 4.67 13.53 5.27
N SER A 74 5.08 12.28 5.17
CA SER A 74 4.78 11.26 6.16
C SER A 74 5.47 11.59 7.49
N PRO A 75 4.82 11.39 8.65
CA PRO A 75 5.47 11.52 9.95
C PRO A 75 6.52 10.42 10.22
N TYR A 76 6.63 9.42 9.33
CA TYR A 76 7.58 8.32 9.40
C TYR A 76 8.69 8.39 8.32
N ASP A 77 8.85 9.56 7.69
CA ASP A 77 9.84 9.80 6.60
C ASP A 77 9.76 8.77 5.44
N SER A 78 8.57 8.21 5.21
CA SER A 78 8.25 7.28 4.12
C SER A 78 7.65 7.98 2.91
N VAL A 79 7.81 7.35 1.73
CA VAL A 79 7.07 7.72 0.51
C VAL A 79 5.88 6.79 0.40
N ASP A 80 4.73 7.23 0.91
CA ASP A 80 3.55 6.37 0.96
C ASP A 80 2.94 6.15 -0.44
N PRO A 81 2.45 4.92 -0.75
CA PRO A 81 1.69 4.59 -1.95
C PRO A 81 0.40 5.41 -2.10
N ALA A 82 -0.21 5.85 -1.00
CA ALA A 82 -1.37 6.73 -1.01
C ALA A 82 -1.25 7.81 0.07
N PRO A 83 -1.78 9.01 -0.15
CA PRO A 83 -1.83 10.05 0.88
C PRO A 83 -2.85 9.69 1.96
N ALA A 84 -2.58 10.09 3.21
CA ALA A 84 -3.53 9.86 4.30
C ALA A 84 -4.92 10.47 4.01
N SER A 85 -5.97 9.78 4.49
CA SER A 85 -7.34 10.24 4.37
C SER A 85 -7.57 11.61 5.05
N GLN A 86 -8.58 12.34 4.56
CA GLN A 86 -8.97 13.63 5.14
C GLN A 86 -9.62 13.48 6.52
N THR A 87 -10.36 12.38 6.75
CA THR A 87 -10.94 12.09 8.05
C THR A 87 -9.88 11.56 9.01
N LYS A 88 -10.03 11.92 10.29
CA LYS A 88 -9.23 11.43 11.42
C LYS A 88 -10.06 10.59 12.39
N ASN A 89 -11.32 10.31 12.03
CA ASN A 89 -12.20 9.49 12.84
C ASN A 89 -11.82 8.02 12.70
N VAL A 90 -11.27 7.44 13.77
CA VAL A 90 -10.78 6.05 13.77
C VAL A 90 -11.88 5.05 13.38
N THR A 91 -13.14 5.30 13.75
CA THR A 91 -14.26 4.42 13.42
C THR A 91 -14.51 4.41 11.92
N GLU A 92 -14.64 5.59 11.29
CA GLU A 92 -14.82 5.71 9.84
C GLU A 92 -13.63 5.12 9.08
N LEU A 93 -12.40 5.40 9.54
CA LEU A 93 -11.18 4.87 8.93
C LEU A 93 -11.14 3.35 9.00
N LYS A 94 -11.55 2.74 10.12
CA LYS A 94 -11.64 1.29 10.27
C LYS A 94 -12.70 0.71 9.33
N GLU A 95 -13.85 1.35 9.21
CA GLU A 95 -14.91 0.92 8.29
C GLU A 95 -14.42 0.93 6.84
N THR A 96 -13.73 1.99 6.41
CA THR A 96 -13.11 2.05 5.08
C THR A 96 -12.03 0.99 4.91
N LEU A 97 -11.10 0.85 5.87
CA LEU A 97 -9.99 -0.10 5.81
C LEU A 97 -10.49 -1.54 5.57
N LEU A 98 -11.58 -1.93 6.24
CA LEU A 98 -12.12 -3.29 6.22
C LEU A 98 -13.21 -3.51 5.16
N ASN A 99 -13.62 -2.48 4.42
CA ASN A 99 -14.63 -2.63 3.39
C ASN A 99 -14.00 -3.13 2.08
N GLU A 100 -14.20 -4.40 1.75
CA GLU A 100 -13.67 -5.01 0.52
C GLU A 100 -14.31 -4.48 -0.77
N ASN A 101 -15.41 -3.73 -0.66
CA ASN A 101 -16.03 -3.04 -1.79
C ASN A 101 -15.51 -1.60 -1.97
N SER A 102 -14.70 -1.09 -1.03
CA SER A 102 -14.08 0.23 -1.18
C SER A 102 -12.91 0.17 -2.16
N PRO A 103 -12.68 1.21 -2.98
CA PRO A 103 -11.51 1.30 -3.84
C PRO A 103 -10.21 1.10 -3.03
N LEU A 104 -9.29 0.31 -3.57
CA LEU A 104 -8.04 -0.05 -2.89
C LEU A 104 -7.26 1.20 -2.44
N PHE A 105 -7.20 2.22 -3.30
CA PHE A 105 -6.56 3.48 -2.97
C PHE A 105 -7.15 4.12 -1.71
N GLU A 106 -8.47 4.19 -1.57
CA GLU A 106 -9.15 4.72 -0.37
C GLU A 106 -8.85 3.90 0.88
N ARG A 107 -8.76 2.58 0.76
CA ARG A 107 -8.37 1.69 1.86
C ARG A 107 -6.94 1.98 2.32
N TYR A 108 -6.01 2.22 1.39
CA TYR A 108 -4.64 2.66 1.70
C TYR A 108 -4.62 4.06 2.36
N GLN A 109 -5.44 5.01 1.89
CA GLN A 109 -5.56 6.32 2.55
C GLN A 109 -6.02 6.18 4.00
N ALA A 110 -6.97 5.27 4.26
CA ALA A 110 -7.45 4.99 5.60
C ALA A 110 -6.35 4.35 6.46
N MET A 111 -5.62 3.38 5.90
CA MET A 111 -4.47 2.73 6.53
C MET A 111 -3.41 3.73 6.98
N PHE A 112 -2.96 4.63 6.09
CA PHE A 112 -1.96 5.63 6.44
C PHE A 112 -2.48 6.70 7.39
N SER A 113 -3.78 7.04 7.36
CA SER A 113 -4.38 7.91 8.38
C SER A 113 -4.35 7.25 9.76
N LEU A 114 -4.73 5.98 9.87
CA LEU A 114 -4.64 5.20 11.11
C LEU A 114 -3.20 5.11 11.63
N ARG A 115 -2.23 4.87 10.74
CA ARG A 115 -0.80 4.90 11.10
C ARG A 115 -0.40 6.25 11.68
N ASN A 116 -0.79 7.33 11.01
CA ASN A 116 -0.41 8.68 11.42
C ASN A 116 -1.06 9.10 12.74
N LEU A 117 -2.21 8.52 13.11
CA LEU A 117 -2.87 8.75 14.40
C LEU A 117 -2.17 8.00 15.55
N ASN A 118 -1.68 6.78 15.31
CA ASN A 118 -0.97 5.94 16.29
C ASN A 118 -1.66 5.84 17.67
N SER A 119 -2.99 5.90 17.70
CA SER A 119 -3.75 5.65 18.92
C SER A 119 -3.90 4.14 19.14
N LYS A 120 -4.24 3.73 20.36
CA LYS A 120 -4.53 2.31 20.65
C LYS A 120 -5.63 1.77 19.73
N GLU A 121 -6.70 2.54 19.55
CA GLU A 121 -7.83 2.19 18.68
C GLU A 121 -7.39 2.09 17.22
N SER A 122 -6.46 2.95 16.79
CA SER A 122 -5.91 2.92 15.43
C SER A 122 -5.09 1.65 15.20
N VAL A 123 -4.27 1.25 16.16
CA VAL A 123 -3.50 -0.01 16.12
C VAL A 123 -4.42 -1.22 16.10
N LEU A 124 -5.50 -1.21 16.88
CA LEU A 124 -6.50 -2.28 16.85
C LEU A 124 -7.23 -2.36 15.51
N ALA A 125 -7.51 -1.21 14.87
CA ALA A 125 -8.10 -1.18 13.54
C ALA A 125 -7.14 -1.74 12.48
N LEU A 126 -5.88 -1.32 12.50
CA LEU A 126 -4.82 -1.86 11.63
C LEU A 126 -4.62 -3.37 11.85
N GLY A 127 -4.57 -3.82 13.11
CA GLY A 127 -4.46 -5.23 13.45
C GLY A 127 -5.60 -6.09 12.90
N ALA A 128 -6.82 -5.54 12.79
CA ALA A 128 -7.93 -6.22 12.12
C ALA A 128 -7.74 -6.30 10.59
N GLY A 129 -7.01 -5.34 9.99
CA GLY A 129 -6.68 -5.32 8.57
C GLY A 129 -5.79 -6.47 8.11
N LEU A 130 -5.02 -7.09 9.02
CA LEU A 130 -4.22 -8.30 8.73
C LEU A 130 -5.07 -9.54 8.38
N LYS A 131 -6.41 -9.44 8.39
CA LYS A 131 -7.33 -10.53 8.03
C LYS A 131 -8.29 -10.13 6.92
N SER A 132 -7.98 -9.08 6.16
CA SER A 132 -8.83 -8.58 5.07
C SER A 132 -8.01 -8.26 3.84
N GLY A 133 -8.65 -8.36 2.66
CA GLY A 133 -8.01 -8.04 1.40
C GLY A 133 -6.97 -9.06 0.94
N SER A 134 -6.24 -8.68 -0.10
CA SER A 134 -5.19 -9.47 -0.74
C SER A 134 -3.97 -9.67 0.17
N ALA A 135 -3.08 -10.58 -0.22
CA ALA A 135 -1.77 -10.74 0.43
C ALA A 135 -0.97 -9.42 0.42
N LEU A 136 -1.01 -8.66 -0.69
CA LEU A 136 -0.40 -7.33 -0.78
C LEU A 136 -0.97 -6.37 0.26
N PHE A 137 -2.30 -6.30 0.41
CA PHE A 137 -2.93 -5.41 1.38
C PHE A 137 -2.52 -5.77 2.81
N ARG A 138 -2.49 -7.07 3.15
CA ARG A 138 -2.06 -7.53 4.47
C ARG A 138 -0.57 -7.26 4.72
N HIS A 139 0.27 -7.45 3.71
CA HIS A 139 1.68 -7.08 3.73
C HIS A 139 1.85 -5.60 4.11
N GLU A 140 1.13 -4.70 3.45
CA GLU A 140 1.22 -3.26 3.73
C GLU A 140 0.73 -2.93 5.15
N VAL A 141 -0.35 -3.57 5.61
CA VAL A 141 -0.81 -3.41 7.00
C VAL A 141 0.26 -3.86 8.00
N ALA A 142 0.94 -4.98 7.73
CA ALA A 142 2.03 -5.47 8.58
C ALA A 142 3.22 -4.50 8.57
N PHE A 143 3.59 -3.97 7.39
CA PHE A 143 4.63 -2.97 7.23
C PHE A 143 4.33 -1.71 8.06
N VAL A 144 3.12 -1.17 7.92
CA VAL A 144 2.60 -0.03 8.68
C VAL A 144 2.63 -0.28 10.19
N LEU A 145 2.19 -1.46 10.65
CA LEU A 145 2.28 -1.83 12.07
C LEU A 145 3.73 -1.87 12.57
N GLY A 146 4.66 -2.31 11.73
CA GLY A 146 6.11 -2.24 11.99
C GLY A 146 6.61 -0.81 12.12
N GLN A 147 6.20 0.10 11.23
CA GLN A 147 6.54 1.53 11.27
C GLN A 147 6.07 2.20 12.57
N LEU A 148 4.89 1.80 13.09
CA LEU A 148 4.34 2.36 14.32
C LEU A 148 5.19 2.07 15.56
N GLN A 149 5.90 0.94 15.58
CA GLN A 149 6.64 0.43 16.75
C GLN A 149 5.80 0.43 18.04
N ASN A 150 4.48 0.24 17.92
CA ASN A 150 3.54 0.29 19.03
C ASN A 150 3.31 -1.11 19.59
N GLU A 151 3.51 -1.31 20.89
CA GLU A 151 3.39 -2.62 21.55
C GLU A 151 2.00 -3.26 21.40
N ASN A 152 0.95 -2.45 21.25
CA ASN A 152 -0.41 -2.97 21.02
C ASN A 152 -0.52 -3.77 19.70
N GLY A 153 0.40 -3.57 18.75
CA GLY A 153 0.47 -4.24 17.46
C GLY A 153 1.14 -5.62 17.51
N ILE A 154 1.96 -5.89 18.54
CA ILE A 154 2.80 -7.10 18.63
C ILE A 154 1.96 -8.37 18.53
N GLN A 155 0.83 -8.41 19.23
CA GLN A 155 -0.03 -9.60 19.22
C GLN A 155 -0.57 -9.93 17.82
N PHE A 156 -0.86 -8.90 17.01
CA PHE A 156 -1.41 -9.11 15.67
C PHE A 156 -0.33 -9.57 14.70
N LEU A 157 0.84 -8.93 14.72
CA LEU A 157 2.00 -9.36 13.93
C LEU A 157 2.42 -10.79 14.27
N LYS A 158 2.45 -11.13 15.57
CA LYS A 158 2.74 -12.48 16.03
C LYS A 158 1.72 -13.48 15.49
N GLN A 159 0.42 -13.19 15.61
CA GLN A 159 -0.63 -14.06 15.10
C GLN A 159 -0.53 -14.26 13.59
N SER A 160 -0.21 -13.20 12.83
CA SER A 160 -0.02 -13.30 11.38
C SER A 160 1.16 -14.20 11.02
N LEU A 161 2.29 -14.09 11.73
CA LEU A 161 3.48 -14.94 11.52
C LEU A 161 3.26 -16.40 11.92
N GLU A 162 2.40 -16.65 12.90
CA GLU A 162 2.06 -18.00 13.37
C GLU A 162 1.01 -18.69 12.50
N ASP A 163 0.38 -17.98 11.55
CA ASP A 163 -0.66 -18.52 10.67
C ASP A 163 -0.05 -19.16 9.41
N PRO A 164 -0.01 -20.50 9.30
CA PRO A 164 0.55 -21.16 8.12
C PRO A 164 -0.33 -21.00 6.88
N GLY A 165 -1.62 -20.67 7.03
CA GLY A 165 -2.56 -20.48 5.92
C GLY A 165 -2.55 -19.06 5.34
N GLU A 166 -1.71 -18.16 5.86
CA GLU A 166 -1.64 -16.78 5.40
C GLU A 166 -1.01 -16.65 4.00
N ASN A 167 -0.18 -17.61 3.60
CA ASN A 167 0.54 -17.62 2.31
C ASN A 167 -0.19 -18.39 1.18
N GLU A 168 -1.42 -18.88 1.42
CA GLU A 168 -2.20 -19.68 0.45
C GLU A 168 -3.24 -18.86 -0.32
#